data_AF-A0A142FMG6-F1
#
_entry.id   AF-A0A142FMG6-F1
#
_cell.length_a   1.000
_cell.length_b   1.000
_cell.length_c   1.000
_cell.angle_alpha   90.00
_cell.angle_beta   90.00
_cell.angle_gamma   90.00
#
_symmetry.space_group_name_H-M   'P 1'
#
loop_
_entity.id
_entity.type
_entity.pdbx_description
1 polymer ?
#
loop_
_entity_poly.entity_id
_entity_poly.type
_entity_poly.pdbx_seq_one_letter_code
_entity_poly.pdbx_strand_id
1 'polypeptide(L)'
;MSAFSDIQEVLSQYFDTLYFCDLEKFDAVFHPQAIYATADEAPLLHRSMPEYRKVIATRRSPASRKEQRRDIVEAIEVAGENTAFARVRCSIGERDFLDMLSLVRTDGRWLIIAKVFQIIEKKE
;
A
#
# COMPACT_ATOMS: atom_id res chain seq x y z
N MET A 1 -4.11 21.60 -6.29
CA MET A 1 -4.89 20.36 -6.19
C MET A 1 -5.38 20.22 -4.75
N SER A 2 -6.50 19.53 -4.51
CA SER A 2 -6.98 19.30 -3.14
C SER A 2 -6.22 18.14 -2.50
N ALA A 3 -6.08 18.12 -1.18
CA ALA A 3 -5.44 17.02 -0.45
C ALA A 3 -6.01 15.65 -0.86
N PHE A 4 -7.33 15.58 -1.09
CA PHE A 4 -8.00 14.37 -1.56
C PHE A 4 -7.47 13.89 -2.93
N SER A 5 -7.33 14.79 -3.91
CA SER A 5 -6.79 14.46 -5.23
C SER A 5 -5.34 13.98 -5.14
N ASP A 6 -4.52 14.64 -4.32
CA ASP A 6 -3.11 14.27 -4.14
C ASP A 6 -3.00 12.88 -3.49
N ILE A 7 -3.86 12.57 -2.51
CA ILE A 7 -3.92 11.25 -1.87
C ILE A 7 -4.37 10.19 -2.88
N GLN A 8 -5.37 10.46 -3.72
CA GLN A 8 -5.78 9.52 -4.77
C GLN A 8 -4.64 9.19 -5.72
N GLU A 9 -3.81 10.18 -6.08
CA GLU A 9 -2.62 9.95 -6.90
C GLU A 9 -1.60 9.05 -6.19
N VAL A 10 -1.31 9.30 -4.91
CA VAL A 10 -0.44 8.43 -4.11
C VAL A 10 -0.99 7.00 -4.02
N LEU A 11 -2.30 6.82 -3.84
CA LEU A 11 -2.93 5.50 -3.81
C LEU A 11 -2.84 4.79 -5.18
N SER A 12 -2.99 5.52 -6.28
CA SER A 12 -2.78 4.97 -7.63
C SER A 12 -1.34 4.49 -7.82
N GLN A 13 -0.35 5.30 -7.43
CA GLN A 13 1.07 4.92 -7.49
C GLN A 13 1.40 3.76 -6.54
N TYR A 14 0.74 3.69 -5.39
CA TYR A 14 0.85 2.59 -4.45
C TYR A 14 0.38 1.28 -5.09
N PHE A 15 -0.77 1.28 -5.76
CA PHE A 15 -1.24 0.11 -6.48
C PHE A 15 -0.30 -0.28 -7.63
N ASP A 16 0.23 0.69 -8.39
CA ASP A 16 1.21 0.44 -9.44
C ASP A 16 2.50 -0.19 -8.89
N THR A 17 2.97 0.31 -7.75
CA THR A 17 4.12 -0.26 -7.02
C THR A 17 3.88 -1.74 -6.76
N LEU A 18 2.69 -2.11 -6.31
CA LEU A 18 2.36 -3.51 -6.02
C LEU A 18 2.22 -4.35 -7.28
N TYR A 19 1.54 -3.83 -8.30
CA TYR A 19 1.22 -4.58 -9.51
C TYR A 19 2.45 -4.81 -10.40
N PHE A 20 3.35 -3.82 -10.48
CA PHE A 20 4.56 -3.89 -11.30
C PHE A 20 5.81 -4.30 -10.51
N CYS A 21 5.76 -4.34 -9.18
CA CYS A 21 6.94 -4.46 -8.30
C CYS A 21 7.99 -3.37 -8.56
N ASP A 22 7.53 -2.15 -8.78
CA ASP A 22 8.37 -1.01 -9.14
C ASP A 22 8.98 -0.36 -7.89
N LEU A 23 10.32 -0.46 -7.76
CA LEU A 23 11.04 0.05 -6.58
C LEU A 23 11.17 1.57 -6.58
N GLU A 24 11.14 2.24 -7.73
CA GLU A 24 11.18 3.70 -7.78
C GLU A 24 9.86 4.28 -7.27
N LYS A 25 8.74 3.68 -7.69
CA LYS A 25 7.42 4.04 -7.15
C LYS A 25 7.32 3.70 -5.66
N PHE A 26 7.88 2.57 -5.23
CA PHE A 26 7.94 2.22 -3.81
C PHE A 26 8.58 3.33 -2.97
N ASP A 27 9.75 3.82 -3.38
CA ASP A 27 10.49 4.85 -2.67
C ASP A 27 9.79 6.23 -2.75
N ALA A 28 8.87 6.42 -3.72
CA ALA A 28 8.06 7.63 -3.87
C ALA A 28 6.75 7.63 -3.05
N VAL A 29 6.20 6.46 -2.72
CA VAL A 29 4.90 6.35 -2.02
C VAL A 29 5.02 6.06 -0.53
N PHE A 30 6.09 5.39 -0.09
CA PHE A 30 6.30 5.07 1.32
C PHE A 30 7.24 6.08 1.99
N HIS A 31 6.88 6.52 3.19
CA HIS A 31 7.79 7.26 4.03
C HIS A 31 8.95 6.32 4.48
N PRO A 32 10.21 6.79 4.56
CA PRO A 32 11.35 5.93 4.94
C PRO A 32 11.20 5.24 6.30
N GLN A 33 10.46 5.85 7.22
CA GLN A 33 10.16 5.31 8.56
C GLN A 33 8.85 4.53 8.63
N ALA A 34 8.24 4.19 7.49
CA ALA A 34 6.96 3.52 7.49
C ALA A 34 7.05 2.08 8.03
N ILE A 35 5.92 1.60 8.54
CA ILE A 35 5.77 0.21 9.01
C ILE A 35 4.84 -0.60 8.10
N TYR A 36 5.10 -1.90 8.01
CA TYR A 36 4.28 -2.88 7.31
C TYR A 36 3.95 -4.01 8.29
N ALA A 37 2.67 -4.23 8.60
CA ALA A 37 2.29 -5.23 9.58
C ALA A 37 0.96 -5.94 9.30
N THR A 38 0.85 -7.19 9.77
CA THR A 38 -0.41 -7.93 9.84
C THR A 38 -0.37 -8.95 10.97
N ALA A 39 -1.52 -9.19 11.59
CA ALA A 39 -1.70 -10.22 12.60
C ALA A 39 -2.17 -11.57 12.02
N ASP A 40 -2.42 -11.67 10.71
CA ASP A 40 -2.85 -12.91 10.06
C ASP A 40 -1.73 -13.96 9.93
N GLU A 41 -0.49 -13.55 10.21
CA GLU A 41 0.65 -14.46 10.35
C GLU A 41 0.95 -14.66 11.85
N ALA A 42 1.39 -15.88 12.20
CA ALA A 42 1.79 -16.25 13.56
C ALA A 42 3.27 -16.69 13.57
N PRO A 43 4.17 -15.98 14.26
CA PRO A 43 3.96 -14.74 15.01
C PRO A 43 3.55 -13.56 14.10
N LEU A 44 3.02 -12.49 14.70
CA LEU A 44 2.64 -11.27 13.98
C LEU A 44 3.76 -10.83 13.04
N LEU A 45 3.39 -10.55 11.79
CA LEU A 45 4.32 -10.04 10.81
C LEU A 45 4.49 -8.54 11.01
N HIS A 46 5.74 -8.11 11.16
CA HIS A 46 6.14 -6.71 11.16
C HIS A 46 7.40 -6.54 10.30
N ARG A 47 7.43 -5.52 9.44
CA ARG A 47 8.57 -5.18 8.60
C ARG A 47 8.80 -3.67 8.58
N SER A 48 10.08 -3.30 8.60
CA SER A 48 10.59 -1.99 8.22
C SER A 48 10.53 -1.80 6.70
N MET A 49 10.66 -0.56 6.22
CA MET A 49 10.70 -0.29 4.77
C MET A 49 11.85 -0.98 4.04
N PRO A 50 13.10 -1.05 4.56
CA PRO A 50 14.15 -1.82 3.91
C PRO A 50 13.82 -3.32 3.76
N GLU A 51 13.17 -3.92 4.74
CA GLU A 51 12.75 -5.33 4.68
C GLU A 51 11.63 -5.50 3.66
N TYR A 52 10.63 -4.63 3.68
CA TYR A 52 9.52 -4.71 2.73
C TYR A 52 9.96 -4.43 1.29
N ARG A 53 10.90 -3.50 1.08
CA ARG A 53 11.50 -3.21 -0.23
C ARG A 53 12.19 -4.44 -0.82
N LYS A 54 12.88 -5.25 -0.01
CA LYS A 54 13.46 -6.55 -0.45
C LYS A 54 12.39 -7.54 -0.89
N VAL A 55 11.23 -7.56 -0.22
CA VAL A 55 10.09 -8.40 -0.64
C VAL A 55 9.60 -7.96 -2.02
N ILE A 56 9.43 -6.66 -2.26
CA ILE A 56 9.01 -6.16 -3.58
C ILE A 56 10.06 -6.48 -4.65
N ALA A 57 11.35 -6.30 -4.35
CA ALA A 57 12.44 -6.55 -5.30
C ALA A 57 12.55 -8.02 -5.75
N THR A 58 12.19 -8.96 -4.89
CA THR A 58 12.29 -10.41 -5.16
C THR A 58 10.97 -11.00 -5.66
N ARG A 59 9.85 -10.29 -5.50
CA ARG A 59 8.53 -10.76 -5.89
C ARG A 59 8.37 -10.73 -7.41
N ARG A 60 7.94 -11.87 -7.98
CA ARG A 60 7.44 -11.90 -9.35
C ARG A 60 6.17 -11.05 -9.46
N SER A 61 6.21 -10.00 -10.28
CA SER A 61 5.12 -9.03 -10.37
C SER A 61 3.81 -9.66 -10.88
N PRO A 62 2.64 -9.27 -10.33
CA PRO A 62 1.32 -9.59 -10.91
C PRO A 62 1.23 -9.28 -12.41
N ALA A 63 1.79 -8.14 -12.84
CA ALA A 63 1.85 -7.77 -14.25
C ALA A 63 2.54 -8.83 -15.13
N SER A 64 3.68 -9.37 -14.70
CA SER A 64 4.40 -10.43 -15.43
C SER A 64 3.63 -11.76 -15.49
N ARG A 65 2.66 -11.94 -14.59
CA ARG A 65 1.73 -13.08 -14.56
C ARG A 65 0.42 -12.80 -15.29
N LYS A 66 0.25 -11.59 -15.85
CA LYS A 66 -0.97 -11.13 -16.54
C LYS A 66 -2.21 -11.21 -15.65
N GLU A 67 -2.04 -10.97 -14.35
CA GLU A 67 -3.15 -11.00 -13.40
C GLU A 67 -4.12 -9.84 -13.66
N GLN A 68 -5.40 -10.09 -13.45
CA GLN A 68 -6.40 -9.03 -13.50
C GLN A 68 -6.22 -8.11 -12.29
N ARG A 69 -6.03 -6.82 -12.56
CA ARG A 69 -5.97 -5.78 -11.53
C ARG A 69 -7.35 -5.56 -10.91
N ARG A 70 -7.43 -5.58 -9.58
CA ARG A 70 -8.68 -5.46 -8.79
C ARG A 70 -8.50 -4.50 -7.63
N ASP A 71 -8.02 -3.31 -7.96
CA ASP A 71 -7.70 -2.30 -6.96
C ASP A 71 -8.91 -1.41 -6.70
N ILE A 72 -9.21 -1.18 -5.44
CA ILE A 72 -10.37 -0.39 -5.01
C ILE A 72 -9.94 0.53 -3.87
N VAL A 73 -10.22 1.82 -4.00
CA VAL A 73 -10.21 2.75 -2.87
C VAL A 73 -11.60 2.71 -2.23
N GLU A 74 -11.74 2.16 -1.04
CA GLU A 74 -13.03 2.10 -0.34
C GLU A 74 -13.36 3.41 0.37
N ALA A 75 -12.36 4.02 1.01
CA ALA A 75 -12.53 5.26 1.76
C ALA A 75 -11.22 6.05 1.81
N ILE A 76 -11.36 7.38 1.86
CA ILE A 76 -10.29 8.32 2.20
C ILE A 76 -10.88 9.30 3.22
N GLU A 77 -10.22 9.43 4.36
CA GLU A 77 -10.55 10.38 5.43
C GLU A 77 -9.39 11.34 5.62
N VAL A 78 -9.62 12.62 5.33
CA VAL A 78 -8.62 13.68 5.52
C VAL A 78 -8.86 14.32 6.88
N ALA A 79 -7.93 14.13 7.81
CA ALA A 79 -8.06 14.65 9.18
C ALA A 79 -7.66 16.13 9.30
N GLY A 80 -6.90 16.64 8.33
CA GLY A 80 -6.43 18.02 8.30
C GLY A 80 -5.43 18.25 7.16
N GLU A 81 -4.53 19.22 7.33
CA GLU A 81 -3.60 19.62 6.25
C GLU A 81 -2.52 18.57 5.93
N ASN A 82 -2.22 17.68 6.88
CA ASN A 82 -1.04 16.82 6.80
C ASN A 82 -1.26 15.36 7.22
N THR A 83 -2.48 14.96 7.58
CA THR A 83 -2.78 13.60 8.05
C THR A 83 -4.04 13.10 7.38
N ALA A 84 -3.99 11.85 6.92
CA ALA A 84 -5.14 11.18 6.32
C ALA A 84 -5.10 9.66 6.57
N PHE A 85 -6.25 9.05 6.41
CA PHE A 85 -6.43 7.60 6.43
C PHE A 85 -7.06 7.15 5.11
N ALA A 86 -6.63 6.00 4.59
CA ALA A 86 -7.26 5.37 3.44
C ALA A 86 -7.48 3.89 3.72
N ARG A 87 -8.64 3.40 3.31
CA ARG A 87 -8.97 1.97 3.30
C ARG A 87 -9.04 1.51 1.85
N VAL A 88 -8.21 0.54 1.48
CA VAL A 88 -8.08 0.08 0.10
C VAL A 88 -8.07 -1.44 -0.01
N ARG A 89 -8.52 -1.96 -1.16
CA ARG A 89 -8.40 -3.37 -1.52
C ARG A 89 -7.51 -3.55 -2.73
N CYS A 90 -6.75 -4.65 -2.75
CA CYS A 90 -6.03 -5.14 -3.92
C CYS A 90 -5.94 -6.66 -3.92
N SER A 91 -5.69 -7.25 -5.08
CA SER A 91 -5.50 -8.69 -5.26
C SER A 91 -4.09 -8.96 -5.76
N ILE A 92 -3.38 -9.91 -5.14
CA ILE A 92 -2.04 -10.35 -5.57
C ILE A 92 -2.01 -11.88 -5.51
N GLY A 93 -2.02 -12.53 -6.67
CA GLY A 93 -2.24 -13.98 -6.75
C GLY A 93 -3.60 -14.38 -6.20
N GLU A 94 -3.61 -15.43 -5.38
CA GLU A 94 -4.85 -15.98 -4.80
C GLU A 94 -5.35 -15.22 -3.57
N ARG A 95 -4.60 -14.22 -3.09
CA ARG A 95 -4.95 -13.47 -1.89
C ARG A 95 -5.53 -12.11 -2.24
N ASP A 96 -6.60 -11.77 -1.55
CA ASP A 96 -7.11 -10.41 -1.49
C ASP A 96 -6.61 -9.75 -0.20
N PHE A 97 -6.33 -8.46 -0.27
CA PHE A 97 -5.81 -7.69 0.84
C PHE A 97 -6.74 -6.52 1.09
N LEU A 98 -7.08 -6.29 2.35
CA LEU A 98 -7.68 -5.06 2.83
C LEU A 98 -6.62 -4.29 3.60
N ASP A 99 -6.11 -3.23 2.99
CA ASP A 99 -5.07 -2.39 3.57
C ASP A 99 -5.70 -1.18 4.27
N MET A 100 -5.27 -0.95 5.51
CA MET A 100 -5.50 0.23 6.32
C MET A 100 -4.23 1.08 6.26
N LEU A 101 -4.30 2.18 5.51
CA LEU A 101 -3.16 3.04 5.22
C LEU A 101 -3.29 4.34 6.00
N SER A 102 -2.32 4.62 6.86
CA SER A 102 -2.14 5.96 7.41
C SER A 102 -1.18 6.74 6.51
N LEU A 103 -1.56 7.96 6.15
CA LEU A 103 -0.79 8.85 5.31
C LEU A 103 -0.42 10.11 6.08
N VAL A 104 0.80 10.59 5.84
CA VAL A 104 1.30 11.86 6.35
C VAL A 104 1.79 12.72 5.20
N ARG A 105 1.70 14.04 5.37
CA ARG A 105 2.29 15.00 4.46
C ARG A 105 3.59 15.55 5.05
N THR A 106 4.71 15.25 4.42
CA THR A 106 6.05 15.71 4.80
C THR A 106 6.73 16.33 3.59
N ASP A 107 7.40 17.47 3.78
CA ASP A 107 8.06 18.22 2.69
C ASP A 107 7.14 18.47 1.48
N GLY A 108 5.87 18.81 1.78
CA GLY A 108 4.86 19.13 0.79
C GLY A 108 4.22 17.94 0.07
N ARG A 109 4.69 16.70 0.31
CA ARG A 109 4.24 15.48 -0.38
C ARG A 109 3.51 14.52 0.56
N TRP A 110 2.48 13.84 0.06
CA TRP A 110 1.80 12.78 0.78
C TRP A 110 2.55 11.46 0.64
N LEU A 111 2.72 10.75 1.74
CA LEU A 111 3.41 9.46 1.83
C LEU A 111 2.68 8.54 2.81
N ILE A 112 2.74 7.24 2.56
CA ILE A 112 2.22 6.22 3.49
C ILE A 112 3.22 6.05 4.62
N ILE A 113 2.79 6.25 5.87
CA ILE A 113 3.61 6.04 7.08
C ILE A 113 3.30 4.72 7.78
N ALA A 114 2.12 4.14 7.58
CA ALA A 114 1.78 2.83 8.11
C ALA A 114 0.88 2.08 7.15
N LYS A 115 1.22 0.83 6.92
CA LYS A 115 0.37 -0.17 6.28
C LYS A 115 0.10 -1.28 7.27
N VAL A 116 -1.13 -1.36 7.76
CA VAL A 116 -1.64 -2.52 8.49
C VAL A 116 -2.71 -3.16 7.62
N PHE A 117 -2.68 -4.48 7.44
CA PHE A 117 -3.57 -5.11 6.48
C PHE A 117 -4.10 -6.45 6.96
N GLN A 118 -5.25 -6.82 6.40
CA GLN A 118 -5.88 -8.11 6.58
C GLN A 118 -5.86 -8.88 5.27
N ILE A 119 -5.51 -10.15 5.34
CA ILE A 119 -5.61 -11.13 4.25
C ILE A 119 -7.04 -11.66 4.24
N ILE A 120 -7.69 -11.49 3.10
CA ILE A 120 -9.02 -12.05 2.84
C ILE A 120 -8.80 -13.30 1.99
N GLU A 121 -9.06 -14.45 2.58
CA GLU A 121 -9.12 -15.70 1.84
C GLU A 121 -10.32 -15.67 0.89
N LYS A 122 -10.08 -15.94 -0.40
CA LYS A 122 -11.17 -16.18 -1.33
C LYS A 122 -11.85 -17.48 -0.91
N LYS A 123 -13.08 -17.40 -0.43
CA LYS A 123 -13.93 -18.59 -0.32
C LYS A 123 -14.18 -19.12 -1.73
N GLU A 124 -13.83 -20.38 -1.95
CA GLU A 124 -14.21 -21.15 -3.14
C GLU A 124 -15.73 -21.18 -3.33
#